data_AF-A0A2N0NYD5-F1
#
_entry.id   AF-A0A2N0NYD5-F1
#
_cell.length_a   1.000
_cell.length_b   1.000
_cell.length_c   1.000
_cell.angle_alpha   90.00
_cell.angle_beta   90.00
_cell.angle_gamma   90.00
#
_symmetry.space_group_name_H-M   'P 1'
#
loop_
_entity.id
_entity.type
_entity.pdbx_description
1 polymer ?
#
loop_
_entity_poly.entity_id
_entity_poly.type
_entity_poly.pdbx_seq_one_letter_code
_entity_poly.pdbx_strand_id
1 'polypeptide(L)'
;MEKKNYISVEKLITHLGSRDEYVLHYSELQYYMKLGMVVDEIQKVLSFDQSPWLEPYISLNSNLRKKARNDFERDFFKLMNNSVYGKDLVGVHMGKSEVMLNKPILVSAAVLGLSKLHMYQFWYDYVKATYGEKATLCYMDTDSFIYGVETEDICQDMLKNANLFDFNNYSLTIH
;
A
#
# COMPACT_ATOMS: atom_id res chain seq x y z
N MET A 1 -14.16 -5.40 25.38
CA MET A 1 -13.81 -5.01 24.00
C MET A 1 -14.94 -4.14 23.47
N GLU A 2 -14.71 -2.84 23.35
CA GLU A 2 -15.71 -1.91 22.80
C GLU A 2 -15.95 -2.25 21.33
N LYS A 3 -17.23 -2.46 20.97
CA LYS A 3 -17.65 -2.52 19.57
C LYS A 3 -17.48 -1.12 18.98
N LYS A 4 -16.44 -0.89 18.19
CA LYS A 4 -16.36 0.30 17.34
C LYS A 4 -17.55 0.26 16.38
N ASN A 5 -18.44 1.25 16.46
CA ASN A 5 -19.52 1.44 15.51
C ASN A 5 -18.91 1.93 14.19
N TYR A 6 -18.68 1.01 13.26
CA TYR A 6 -18.23 1.34 11.92
C TYR A 6 -19.40 1.95 11.13
N ILE A 7 -19.22 3.17 10.65
CA ILE A 7 -20.14 3.80 9.71
C ILE A 7 -20.11 2.98 8.42
N SER A 8 -21.29 2.63 7.89
CA SER A 8 -21.40 1.91 6.63
C SER A 8 -20.90 2.78 5.49
N VAL A 9 -19.75 2.42 4.93
CA VAL A 9 -19.12 3.11 3.80
C VAL A 9 -18.95 2.14 2.64
N GLU A 10 -19.08 2.64 1.40
CA GLU A 10 -18.89 1.82 0.22
C GLU A 10 -17.46 1.23 0.19
N LYS A 11 -17.38 -0.09 0.04
CA LYS A 11 -16.11 -0.83 0.13
C LYS A 11 -15.35 -0.76 -1.19
N LEU A 12 -14.06 -0.46 -1.13
CA LEU A 12 -13.14 -0.26 -2.25
C LEU A 12 -12.68 -1.60 -2.84
N ILE A 13 -13.61 -2.52 -3.00
CA ILE A 13 -13.39 -3.79 -3.66
C ILE A 13 -14.17 -3.72 -4.96
N THR A 14 -13.47 -3.87 -6.09
CA THR A 14 -14.02 -3.80 -7.45
C THR A 14 -15.11 -4.84 -7.76
N HIS A 15 -15.39 -5.74 -6.81
CA HIS A 15 -16.36 -6.81 -6.92
C HIS A 15 -16.89 -7.16 -5.53
N LEU A 16 -18.22 -7.14 -5.35
CA LEU A 16 -18.88 -7.37 -4.06
C LEU A 16 -19.16 -8.85 -3.75
N GLY A 17 -18.88 -9.76 -4.69
CA GLY A 17 -19.10 -11.20 -4.50
C GLY A 17 -17.92 -11.93 -3.84
N SER A 18 -18.15 -13.20 -3.51
CA SER A 18 -17.12 -14.09 -2.97
C SER A 18 -15.90 -14.15 -3.88
N ARG A 19 -14.72 -14.29 -3.28
CA ARG A 19 -13.47 -14.52 -4.00
C ARG A 19 -12.87 -15.83 -3.55
N ASP A 20 -12.85 -16.78 -4.48
CA ASP A 20 -12.15 -18.04 -4.30
C ASP A 20 -10.67 -17.84 -4.65
N GLU A 21 -9.79 -18.58 -3.98
CA GLU A 21 -8.34 -18.58 -4.21
C GLU A 21 -7.66 -17.20 -4.11
N TYR A 22 -8.22 -16.29 -3.30
CA TYR A 22 -7.67 -14.95 -3.13
C TYR A 22 -6.41 -14.95 -2.24
N VAL A 23 -5.29 -14.49 -2.81
CA VAL A 23 -4.02 -14.34 -2.08
C VAL A 23 -3.90 -12.94 -1.53
N LEU A 24 -3.60 -12.83 -0.24
CA LEU A 24 -3.60 -11.58 0.50
C LEU A 24 -2.56 -11.63 1.63
N HIS A 25 -2.04 -10.47 2.01
CA HIS A 25 -1.10 -10.40 3.12
C HIS A 25 -1.84 -10.52 4.47
N TYR A 26 -1.23 -11.13 5.48
CA TYR A 26 -1.89 -11.35 6.77
C TYR A 26 -2.38 -10.03 7.41
N SER A 27 -1.57 -8.97 7.39
CA SER A 27 -1.97 -7.66 7.93
C SER A 27 -3.16 -7.04 7.17
N GLU A 28 -3.23 -7.27 5.86
CA GLU A 28 -4.32 -6.84 5.00
C GLU A 28 -5.61 -7.60 5.36
N LEU A 29 -5.52 -8.92 5.58
CA LEU A 29 -6.64 -9.74 6.08
C LEU A 29 -7.21 -9.19 7.39
N GLN A 30 -6.33 -8.95 8.37
CA GLN A 30 -6.72 -8.47 9.68
C GLN A 30 -7.46 -7.14 9.57
N TYR A 31 -7.03 -6.27 8.65
CA TYR A 31 -7.69 -5.00 8.41
C TYR A 31 -9.06 -5.18 7.74
N TYR A 32 -9.16 -6.02 6.71
CA TYR A 32 -10.44 -6.30 6.06
C TYR A 32 -11.46 -6.94 7.00
N MET A 33 -11.02 -7.85 7.87
CA MET A 33 -11.88 -8.44 8.90
C MET A 33 -12.43 -7.37 9.85
N LYS A 34 -11.64 -6.35 10.21
CA LYS A 34 -12.13 -5.19 11.01
C LYS A 34 -13.18 -4.38 10.25
N LEU A 35 -13.04 -4.25 8.93
CA LEU A 35 -14.05 -3.62 8.06
C LEU A 35 -15.26 -4.53 7.79
N GLY A 36 -15.30 -5.74 8.36
CA GLY A 36 -16.41 -6.67 8.25
C GLY A 36 -16.33 -7.62 7.04
N MET A 37 -15.13 -7.92 6.53
CA MET A 37 -14.93 -9.08 5.67
C MET A 37 -15.09 -10.37 6.49
N VAL A 38 -15.83 -11.33 5.96
CA VAL A 38 -15.98 -12.67 6.53
C VAL A 38 -15.10 -13.62 5.73
N VAL A 39 -14.40 -14.51 6.42
CA VAL A 39 -13.54 -15.54 5.82
C VAL A 39 -14.25 -16.87 5.95
N ASP A 40 -14.49 -17.53 4.82
CA ASP A 40 -15.16 -18.83 4.78
C ASP A 40 -14.16 -19.98 5.03
N GLU A 41 -13.05 -20.01 4.27
CA GLU A 41 -12.03 -21.06 4.37
C GLU A 41 -10.62 -20.50 4.09
N ILE A 42 -9.62 -21.01 4.84
CA ILE A 42 -8.19 -20.75 4.59
C ILE A 42 -7.56 -22.02 4.03
N GLN A 43 -7.22 -22.02 2.74
CA GLN A 43 -6.65 -23.20 2.07
C GLN A 43 -5.16 -23.38 2.34
N LYS A 44 -4.38 -22.29 2.35
CA LYS A 44 -2.92 -22.31 2.47
C LYS A 44 -2.42 -21.10 3.24
N VAL A 45 -1.39 -21.30 4.04
CA VAL A 45 -0.66 -20.23 4.74
C VAL A 45 0.82 -20.37 4.43
N LEU A 46 1.44 -19.26 4.05
CA LEU A 46 2.89 -19.15 3.94
C LEU A 46 3.38 -18.20 5.03
N SER A 47 4.32 -18.66 5.85
CA SER A 47 4.97 -17.86 6.89
C SER A 47 6.42 -17.60 6.50
N PHE A 48 6.94 -16.43 6.84
CA PHE A 48 8.30 -16.01 6.54
C PHE A 48 8.80 -15.03 7.59
N ASP A 49 10.12 -14.99 7.77
CA ASP A 49 10.78 -13.96 8.57
C ASP A 49 11.11 -12.74 7.68
N GLN A 50 10.92 -11.55 8.23
CA GLN A 50 11.15 -10.29 7.52
C GLN A 50 12.28 -9.48 8.17
N SER A 51 13.13 -8.89 7.32
CA SER A 51 14.18 -7.97 7.75
C SER A 51 14.37 -6.86 6.68
N PRO A 52 14.90 -5.68 7.04
CA PRO A 52 15.12 -4.58 6.10
C PRO A 52 16.35 -4.80 5.21
N TRP A 53 16.58 -6.01 4.71
CA TRP A 53 17.80 -6.38 3.96
C TRP A 53 17.99 -5.58 2.66
N LEU A 54 16.89 -5.08 2.05
CA LEU A 54 16.93 -4.26 0.83
C LEU A 54 17.03 -2.74 1.13
N GLU A 55 16.92 -2.33 2.39
CA GLU A 55 16.98 -0.90 2.80
C GLU A 55 18.26 -0.20 2.30
N PRO A 56 19.48 -0.77 2.42
CA PRO A 56 20.69 -0.08 1.95
C PRO A 56 20.67 0.17 0.45
N TYR A 57 20.13 -0.78 -0.32
CA TYR A 57 20.02 -0.70 -1.77
C TYR A 57 19.00 0.37 -2.21
N ILE A 58 17.80 0.33 -1.63
CA ILE A 58 16.76 1.34 -1.91
C ILE A 58 17.23 2.73 -1.49
N SER A 59 17.91 2.84 -0.35
CA SER A 59 18.45 4.11 0.15
C SER A 59 19.52 4.67 -0.78
N LEU A 60 20.45 3.83 -1.26
CA LEU A 60 21.47 4.23 -2.24
C LEU A 60 20.82 4.78 -3.50
N ASN A 61 19.94 4.02 -4.14
CA ASN A 61 19.28 4.43 -5.38
C ASN A 61 18.41 5.67 -5.20
N SER A 62 17.74 5.81 -4.05
CA SER A 62 16.93 7.00 -3.73
C SER A 62 17.80 8.24 -3.57
N ASN A 63 18.97 8.11 -2.94
CA ASN A 63 19.95 9.20 -2.84
C ASN A 63 20.56 9.56 -4.19
N LEU A 64 20.85 8.57 -5.04
CA LEU A 64 21.33 8.81 -6.40
C LEU A 64 20.25 9.48 -7.26
N ARG A 65 18.99 9.07 -7.12
CA ARG A 65 17.84 9.71 -7.77
C ARG A 65 17.67 11.17 -7.36
N LYS A 66 17.88 11.51 -6.08
CA LYS A 66 17.85 12.91 -5.59
C LYS A 66 19.00 13.75 -6.14
N LYS A 67 20.15 13.14 -6.47
CA LYS A 67 21.34 13.82 -7.02
C LYS A 67 21.36 13.84 -8.56
N ALA A 68 20.42 13.18 -9.21
CA ALA A 68 20.34 13.09 -10.66
C ALA A 68 20.22 14.48 -11.29
N ARG A 69 20.97 14.71 -12.38
CA ARG A 69 21.03 16.02 -13.05
C ARG A 69 20.04 16.14 -14.19
N ASN A 70 19.49 15.02 -14.64
CA ASN A 70 18.57 14.96 -15.76
C ASN A 70 17.49 13.89 -15.54
N ASP A 71 16.43 13.98 -16.34
CA ASP A 71 15.27 13.08 -16.26
C ASP A 71 15.64 11.62 -16.54
N PHE A 72 16.60 11.37 -17.45
CA PHE A 72 17.07 10.03 -17.77
C PHE A 72 17.70 9.32 -16.56
N GLU A 73 18.61 9.98 -15.84
CA GLU A 73 19.25 9.45 -14.63
C GLU A 73 18.21 9.20 -13.53
N ARG A 74 17.26 10.13 -13.38
CA ARG A 74 16.17 9.99 -12.40
C ARG A 74 15.30 8.77 -12.70
N ASP A 75 14.98 8.54 -13.97
CA ASP A 75 14.16 7.41 -14.41
C ASP A 75 14.95 6.09 -14.36
N PHE A 76 16.25 6.12 -14.62
CA PHE A 76 17.14 4.97 -14.47
C PHE A 76 17.16 4.47 -13.01
N PHE A 77 17.40 5.36 -12.03
CA PHE A 77 17.40 4.94 -10.62
C PHE A 77 16.01 4.53 -10.11
N LYS A 78 14.94 5.11 -10.66
CA LYS A 78 13.57 4.65 -10.41
C LYS A 78 13.38 3.22 -10.93
N LEU A 79 13.82 2.93 -12.15
CA LEU A 79 13.73 1.60 -12.74
C LEU A 79 14.52 0.56 -11.95
N MET A 80 15.73 0.91 -11.49
CA MET A 80 16.55 0.01 -10.66
C MET A 80 15.87 -0.39 -9.35
N ASN A 81 15.13 0.52 -8.71
CA ASN A 81 14.33 0.17 -7.55
C ASN A 81 13.15 -0.73 -7.93
N ASN A 82 12.46 -0.43 -9.03
CA ASN A 82 11.27 -1.17 -9.45
C ASN A 82 11.59 -2.57 -9.99
N SER A 83 12.74 -2.77 -10.64
CA SER A 83 13.12 -4.02 -11.30
C SER A 83 13.48 -5.13 -10.30
N VAL A 84 13.95 -4.79 -9.09
CA VAL A 84 14.21 -5.77 -8.03
C VAL A 84 12.94 -6.51 -7.61
N TYR A 85 11.78 -5.89 -7.81
CA TYR A 85 10.47 -6.50 -7.55
C TYR A 85 9.91 -7.26 -8.79
N GLY A 86 10.61 -7.23 -9.92
CA GLY A 86 10.25 -7.86 -11.19
C GLY A 86 10.98 -9.18 -11.48
N LYS A 87 10.63 -9.80 -12.61
CA LYS A 87 10.89 -11.20 -13.07
C LYS A 87 12.32 -11.78 -12.97
N ASP A 88 13.35 -11.05 -12.57
CA ASP A 88 14.76 -11.43 -12.78
C ASP A 88 15.38 -12.36 -11.70
N LEU A 89 14.54 -13.04 -10.91
CA LEU A 89 15.00 -14.12 -10.03
C LEU A 89 14.11 -15.36 -10.22
N VAL A 90 14.59 -16.29 -11.04
CA VAL A 90 13.96 -17.59 -11.26
C VAL A 90 14.94 -18.70 -10.88
N GLY A 91 14.54 -19.54 -9.93
CA GLY A 91 15.13 -20.85 -9.68
C GLY A 91 14.05 -21.78 -9.12
N VAL A 92 13.76 -22.89 -9.83
CA VAL A 92 12.92 -23.98 -9.31
C VAL A 92 13.74 -25.25 -9.33
N HIS A 93 13.83 -25.90 -8.16
CA HIS A 93 14.00 -27.34 -8.05
C HIS A 93 13.05 -27.82 -6.94
N MET A 94 12.11 -28.69 -7.27
CA MET A 94 11.08 -29.22 -6.36
C MET A 94 11.59 -30.52 -5.71
N GLY A 95 11.46 -30.63 -4.38
CA GLY A 95 11.65 -31.92 -3.69
C GLY A 95 11.91 -31.92 -2.19
N LYS A 96 11.55 -30.90 -1.40
CA LYS A 96 11.67 -30.96 0.08
C LYS A 96 10.54 -30.22 0.81
N SER A 97 10.21 -30.70 2.00
CA SER A 97 9.17 -30.21 2.93
C SER A 97 9.46 -28.82 3.52
N GLU A 98 10.64 -28.29 3.27
CA GLU A 98 11.10 -26.96 3.64
C GLU A 98 11.86 -26.40 2.43
N VAL A 99 11.38 -25.28 1.88
CA VAL A 99 11.94 -24.68 0.66
C VAL A 99 12.36 -23.26 1.00
N MET A 100 13.64 -22.94 0.83
CA MET A 100 14.11 -21.56 0.81
C MET A 100 13.60 -20.89 -0.47
N LEU A 101 12.43 -20.27 -0.39
CA LEU A 101 11.78 -19.56 -1.48
C LEU A 101 12.42 -18.18 -1.67
N ASN A 102 13.59 -18.13 -2.32
CA ASN A 102 14.16 -16.86 -2.79
C ASN A 102 13.47 -16.41 -4.08
N LYS A 103 12.14 -16.20 -4.04
CA LYS A 103 11.35 -15.76 -5.20
C LYS A 103 10.83 -14.33 -4.99
N PRO A 104 11.16 -13.39 -5.90
CA PRO A 104 10.68 -12.02 -5.87
C PRO A 104 9.16 -11.97 -5.84
N ILE A 105 8.47 -12.92 -6.45
CA ILE A 105 7.00 -12.98 -6.51
C ILE A 105 6.37 -12.86 -5.11
N LEU A 106 6.93 -13.54 -4.09
CA LEU A 106 6.38 -13.50 -2.73
C LEU A 106 6.70 -12.17 -2.03
N VAL A 107 7.91 -11.64 -2.24
CA VAL A 107 8.29 -10.31 -1.75
C VAL A 107 7.41 -9.25 -2.38
N SER A 108 7.22 -9.28 -3.70
CA SER A 108 6.36 -8.36 -4.44
C SER A 108 4.90 -8.48 -4.04
N ALA A 109 4.40 -9.69 -3.76
CA ALA A 109 3.05 -9.89 -3.24
C ALA A 109 2.90 -9.31 -1.82
N ALA A 110 3.90 -9.49 -0.95
CA ALA A 110 3.90 -8.93 0.39
C ALA A 110 3.97 -7.39 0.36
N VAL A 111 4.90 -6.82 -0.44
CA VAL A 111 5.02 -5.37 -0.65
C VAL A 111 3.71 -4.80 -1.19
N LEU A 112 3.12 -5.42 -2.22
CA LEU A 112 1.84 -4.99 -2.78
C LEU A 112 0.70 -5.04 -1.74
N GLY A 113 0.61 -6.11 -0.94
CA GLY A 113 -0.39 -6.22 0.11
C GLY A 113 -0.23 -5.15 1.20
N LEU A 114 1.01 -4.83 1.58
CA LEU A 114 1.30 -3.75 2.53
C LEU A 114 1.01 -2.36 1.93
N SER A 115 1.31 -2.14 0.65
CA SER A 115 0.95 -0.90 -0.06
C SER A 115 -0.56 -0.69 -0.08
N LYS A 116 -1.34 -1.75 -0.41
CA LYS A 116 -2.81 -1.71 -0.33
C LYS A 116 -3.31 -1.40 1.07
N LEU A 117 -2.74 -2.05 2.09
CA LEU A 117 -3.10 -1.80 3.48
C LEU A 117 -2.88 -0.33 3.85
N HIS A 118 -1.72 0.23 3.52
CA HIS A 118 -1.42 1.64 3.80
C HIS A 118 -2.42 2.59 3.12
N MET A 119 -2.72 2.35 1.85
CA MET A 119 -3.72 3.11 1.11
C MET A 119 -5.11 3.00 1.76
N TYR A 120 -5.57 1.79 2.07
CA TYR A 120 -6.88 1.59 2.68
C TYR A 120 -7.00 2.18 4.07
N GLN A 121 -5.95 2.12 4.88
CA GLN A 121 -5.92 2.81 6.18
C GLN A 121 -6.05 4.31 5.99
N PHE A 122 -5.32 4.92 5.06
CA PHE A 122 -5.48 6.33 4.77
C PHE A 122 -6.91 6.68 4.32
N TRP A 123 -7.50 5.88 3.42
CA TRP A 123 -8.85 6.12 2.94
C TRP A 123 -9.93 5.98 4.03
N TYR A 124 -9.96 4.86 4.74
CA TYR A 124 -11.03 4.57 5.67
C TYR A 124 -10.82 5.19 7.04
N ASP A 125 -9.61 5.11 7.57
CA ASP A 125 -9.32 5.54 8.94
C ASP A 125 -9.10 7.06 9.01
N TYR A 126 -8.71 7.71 7.91
CA TYR A 126 -8.53 9.15 7.85
C TYR A 126 -9.56 9.85 6.94
N VAL A 127 -9.58 9.60 5.62
CA VAL A 127 -10.43 10.38 4.69
C VAL A 127 -11.92 10.20 4.99
N LYS A 128 -12.43 8.96 5.03
CA LYS A 128 -13.84 8.68 5.34
C LYS A 128 -14.20 9.00 6.78
N ALA A 129 -13.27 8.86 7.72
CA ALA A 129 -13.50 9.26 9.11
C ALA A 129 -13.64 10.79 9.26
N THR A 130 -12.88 11.56 8.48
CA THR A 130 -12.88 13.04 8.55
C THR A 130 -14.06 13.64 7.78
N TYR A 131 -14.29 13.16 6.56
CA TYR A 131 -15.22 13.80 5.61
C TYR A 131 -16.55 13.04 5.45
N GLY A 132 -16.63 11.77 5.86
CA GLY A 132 -17.85 10.97 5.75
C GLY A 132 -18.37 10.94 4.30
N GLU A 133 -19.63 11.32 4.12
CA GLU A 133 -20.30 11.40 2.80
C GLU A 133 -19.75 12.51 1.90
N LYS A 134 -19.01 13.49 2.44
CA LYS A 134 -18.36 14.55 1.66
C LYS A 134 -17.10 14.09 0.94
N ALA A 135 -16.68 12.84 1.13
CA ALA A 135 -15.57 12.24 0.41
C ALA A 135 -16.08 11.19 -0.59
N THR A 136 -15.69 11.38 -1.84
CA THR A 136 -16.03 10.50 -2.96
C THR A 136 -14.77 10.00 -3.61
N LEU A 137 -14.62 8.68 -3.72
CA LEU A 137 -13.52 8.11 -4.50
C LEU A 137 -13.84 8.23 -5.98
N CYS A 138 -12.96 8.87 -6.75
CA CYS A 138 -13.15 9.10 -8.17
C CYS A 138 -12.43 8.05 -9.02
N TYR A 139 -11.22 7.64 -8.62
CA TYR A 139 -10.41 6.68 -9.36
C TYR A 139 -9.35 6.02 -8.46
N MET A 140 -8.92 4.82 -8.85
CA MET A 140 -7.79 4.13 -8.23
C MET A 140 -6.85 3.61 -9.30
N ASP A 141 -5.55 3.81 -9.08
CA ASP A 141 -4.47 3.08 -9.76
C ASP A 141 -3.64 2.33 -8.72
N THR A 142 -2.81 1.40 -9.18
CA THR A 142 -1.86 0.53 -8.48
C THR A 142 -1.35 1.06 -7.14
N ASP A 143 -0.95 2.33 -7.07
CA ASP A 143 -0.39 3.00 -5.90
C ASP A 143 -0.99 4.40 -5.65
N SER A 144 -2.14 4.73 -6.22
CA SER A 144 -2.76 6.05 -6.05
C SER A 144 -4.28 6.03 -5.94
N PHE A 145 -4.81 6.97 -5.16
CA PHE A 145 -6.22 7.32 -5.15
C PHE A 145 -6.41 8.71 -5.73
N ILE A 146 -7.43 8.87 -6.57
CA ILE A 146 -7.98 10.16 -6.91
C ILE A 146 -9.34 10.21 -6.23
N TYR A 147 -9.52 11.17 -5.34
CA TYR A 147 -10.75 11.34 -4.60
C TYR A 147 -11.11 12.82 -4.47
N GLY A 148 -12.40 13.11 -4.48
CA GLY A 148 -12.94 14.43 -4.19
C GLY A 148 -13.33 14.54 -2.72
N VAL A 149 -13.10 15.71 -2.14
CA VAL A 149 -13.57 16.07 -0.79
C VAL A 149 -14.26 17.43 -0.83
N GLU A 150 -15.42 17.54 -0.21
CA GLU A 150 -16.08 18.83 0.04
C GLU A 150 -15.65 19.35 1.42
N THR A 151 -14.78 20.36 1.43
CA THR A 151 -14.31 21.05 2.64
C THR A 151 -14.11 22.54 2.35
N GLU A 152 -14.08 23.36 3.41
CA GLU A 152 -13.85 24.80 3.31
C GLU A 152 -12.41 25.10 2.88
N ASP A 153 -11.43 24.40 3.47
CA ASP A 153 -10.02 24.57 3.19
C ASP A 153 -9.26 23.26 3.38
N ILE A 154 -8.94 22.59 2.27
CA ILE A 154 -8.21 21.32 2.27
C ILE A 154 -6.77 21.48 2.77
N CYS A 155 -6.14 22.63 2.53
CA CYS A 155 -4.77 22.87 2.98
C CYS A 155 -4.71 22.92 4.50
N GLN A 156 -5.67 23.60 5.15
CA GLN A 156 -5.75 23.60 6.61
C GLN A 156 -6.01 22.21 7.20
N ASP A 157 -6.87 21.41 6.57
CA ASP A 157 -7.15 20.06 7.04
C ASP A 157 -5.93 19.13 6.93
N MET A 158 -5.13 19.29 5.87
CA MET A 158 -3.86 18.60 5.70
C MET A 158 -2.85 19.03 6.77
N LEU A 159 -2.77 20.32 7.10
CA LEU A 159 -1.88 20.83 8.16
C LEU A 159 -2.23 20.31 9.55
N LYS A 160 -3.52 20.18 9.87
CA LYS A 160 -3.97 19.58 11.15
C LYS A 160 -3.49 18.14 11.32
N ASN A 161 -3.28 17.43 10.21
CA ASN A 161 -2.83 16.04 10.19
C ASN A 161 -1.50 15.89 9.44
N ALA A 162 -0.58 16.84 9.64
CA ALA A 162 0.62 16.95 8.83
C ALA A 162 1.51 15.69 8.83
N ASN A 163 1.41 14.85 9.86
CA ASN A 163 2.09 13.56 9.96
C ASN A 163 1.62 12.51 8.92
N LEU A 164 0.48 12.73 8.27
CA LEU A 164 -0.07 11.86 7.22
C LEU A 164 0.32 12.30 5.80
N PHE A 165 0.94 13.47 5.64
CA PHE A 165 1.21 14.09 4.34
C PHE A 165 2.69 14.43 4.16
N ASP A 166 3.16 14.36 2.91
CA ASP A 166 4.49 14.81 2.52
C ASP A 166 4.42 16.23 1.93
N PHE A 167 4.92 17.21 2.69
CA PHE A 167 5.00 18.62 2.26
C PHE A 167 6.38 19.02 1.71
N ASN A 168 7.33 18.09 1.54
CA ASN A 168 8.73 18.43 1.24
C ASN A 168 8.93 19.23 -0.05
N ASN A 169 7.94 19.25 -0.97
CA ASN A 169 7.98 20.00 -2.23
C ASN A 169 7.07 21.24 -2.26
N TYR A 170 6.41 21.60 -1.16
CA TYR A 170 5.51 22.75 -1.10
C TYR A 170 6.04 23.78 -0.09
N SER A 171 6.20 25.03 -0.52
CA SER A 171 6.44 26.12 0.43
C SER A 171 5.20 26.29 1.28
N LEU A 172 5.30 26.05 2.58
CA LEU A 172 4.24 26.28 3.58
C LEU A 172 3.88 27.78 3.78
N THR A 173 4.18 28.62 2.80
CA THR A 173 3.84 30.04 2.79
C THR A 173 2.42 30.19 2.26
N ILE A 174 1.44 30.03 3.15
CA ILE A 174 0.04 30.37 2.89
C ILE A 174 -0.09 31.88 3.13
N HIS A 175 -0.65 32.61 2.16
CA HIS A 175 -1.03 34.02 2.29
C HIS A 175 -2.31 34.18 3.10
#